data_AF-A0A529HQZ3-F1
#
_entry.id   AF-A0A529HQZ3-F1
#
_cell.length_a   1.000
_cell.length_b   1.000
_cell.length_c   1.000
_cell.angle_alpha   90.00
_cell.angle_beta   90.00
_cell.angle_gamma   90.00
#
_symmetry.space_group_name_H-M   'P 1'
#
loop_
_entity.id
_entity.type
_entity.pdbx_description
1 polymer ?
#
loop_
_entity_poly.entity_id
_entity_poly.type
_entity_poly.pdbx_seq_one_letter_code
_entity_poly.pdbx_strand_id
1 'polypeptide(L)'
;NYPARVSGTSLENPDFVTLAMAYGFHAERVESTEDFAASFGRALSSATGAVLDIAISPEALTPRQTLSQMRDAALASQKAKA
;
A
#
# COMPACT_ATOMS: atom_id res chain seq x y z
N ASN A 1 8.04 25.80 3.64
CA ASN A 1 7.54 24.42 3.75
C ASN A 1 6.16 24.47 4.37
N TYR A 2 5.17 23.80 3.78
CA TYR A 2 3.83 23.63 4.34
C TYR A 2 3.68 22.18 4.86
N PRO A 3 4.43 21.79 5.92
CA PRO A 3 4.29 20.48 6.54
C PRO A 3 2.84 20.28 6.99
N ALA A 4 2.35 19.05 6.87
CA ALA A 4 0.97 18.62 7.10
C ALA A 4 -0.09 18.98 6.03
N ARG A 5 0.22 19.76 4.99
CA ARG A 5 -0.73 19.98 3.87
C ARG A 5 -0.74 18.78 2.93
N VAL A 6 -1.73 17.90 3.09
CA VAL A 6 -2.04 16.83 2.12
C VAL A 6 -2.69 17.45 0.88
N SER A 7 -2.20 17.13 -0.32
CA SER A 7 -2.67 17.74 -1.57
C SER A 7 -2.68 16.72 -2.70
N GLY A 8 -3.84 16.14 -2.99
CA GLY A 8 -4.01 15.19 -4.11
C GLY A 8 -3.26 13.86 -3.95
N THR A 9 -2.77 13.53 -2.75
CA THR A 9 -2.02 12.30 -2.46
C THR A 9 -2.79 11.31 -1.59
N SER A 10 -4.01 11.66 -1.16
CA SER A 10 -4.93 10.69 -0.55
C SER A 10 -5.49 9.80 -1.66
N LEU A 11 -5.38 8.49 -1.46
CA LEU A 11 -5.83 7.48 -2.41
C LEU A 11 -6.78 6.53 -1.69
N GLU A 12 -8.00 6.42 -2.21
CA GLU A 12 -8.93 5.36 -1.85
C GLU A 12 -8.90 4.33 -2.98
N ASN A 13 -8.40 3.14 -2.67
CA ASN A 13 -8.26 2.08 -3.66
C ASN A 13 -9.63 1.38 -3.87
N PRO A 14 -10.01 1.06 -5.12
CA PRO A 14 -11.15 0.19 -5.37
C PRO A 14 -10.85 -1.23 -4.88
N ASP A 15 -11.90 -2.04 -4.75
CA ASP A 15 -11.74 -3.47 -4.51
C ASP A 15 -11.18 -4.15 -5.78
N PHE A 16 -9.85 -4.30 -5.82
CA PHE A 16 -9.14 -4.91 -6.92
C PHE A 16 -9.43 -6.40 -7.06
N VAL A 17 -9.78 -7.08 -5.97
CA VAL A 17 -10.15 -8.50 -5.99
C VAL A 17 -11.45 -8.67 -6.77
N THR A 18 -12.49 -7.95 -6.36
CA THR A 18 -13.80 -7.98 -7.03
C THR A 18 -13.66 -7.54 -8.49
N LEU A 19 -12.87 -6.50 -8.76
CA LEU A 19 -12.64 -6.03 -10.13
C LEU A 19 -11.98 -7.09 -11.01
N ALA A 20 -10.92 -7.74 -10.53
CA ALA A 20 -10.22 -8.78 -11.28
C ALA A 20 -11.10 -10.01 -11.52
N MET A 21 -11.85 -10.44 -10.51
CA MET A 21 -12.82 -11.54 -10.63
C MET A 21 -13.90 -11.24 -11.67
N ALA A 22 -14.37 -10.00 -11.77
CA ALA A 22 -15.37 -9.60 -12.77
C ALA A 22 -14.86 -9.77 -14.22
N TYR A 23 -13.54 -9.73 -14.43
CA TYR A 23 -12.90 -10.01 -15.73
C TYR A 23 -12.45 -11.48 -15.90
N GLY A 24 -12.77 -12.36 -14.94
CA GLY A 24 -12.47 -13.80 -15.02
C GLY A 24 -11.07 -14.20 -14.56
N PHE A 25 -10.33 -13.30 -13.91
CA PHE A 25 -9.04 -13.63 -13.32
C PHE A 25 -9.21 -14.26 -11.93
N HIS A 26 -8.25 -15.09 -11.54
CA HIS A 26 -8.07 -15.42 -10.12
C HIS A 26 -7.66 -14.14 -9.38
N ALA A 27 -8.22 -13.90 -8.19
CA ALA A 27 -7.77 -12.81 -7.37
C ALA A 27 -7.96 -13.09 -5.89
N GLU A 28 -7.08 -12.51 -5.08
CA GLU A 28 -7.17 -12.57 -3.62
C GLU A 28 -6.40 -11.43 -2.99
N ARG A 29 -6.79 -11.09 -1.76
CA ARG A 29 -6.15 -10.07 -0.95
C ARG A 29 -5.23 -10.73 0.07
N VAL A 30 -4.01 -10.20 0.18
CA VAL A 30 -2.97 -10.68 1.09
C VAL A 30 -2.75 -9.62 2.16
N GLU A 31 -3.12 -9.92 3.41
CA GLU A 31 -3.02 -8.98 4.52
C GLU A 31 -1.75 -9.13 5.36
N SER A 32 -1.09 -10.29 5.27
CA SER A 32 0.09 -10.63 6.06
C SER A 32 1.21 -11.18 5.19
N THR A 33 2.45 -11.12 5.70
CA THR A 33 3.62 -11.63 4.96
C THR A 33 3.60 -13.15 4.89
N GLU A 34 3.16 -13.82 5.95
CA GLU A 34 3.06 -15.27 6.03
C GLU A 34 2.08 -15.87 5.00
N ASP A 35 1.02 -15.13 4.65
CA ASP A 35 0.04 -15.59 3.66
C ASP A 35 0.54 -15.47 2.22
N PHE A 36 1.55 -14.64 1.98
CA PHE A 36 2.00 -14.31 0.62
C PHE A 36 2.48 -15.54 -0.16
N ALA A 37 3.29 -16.40 0.45
CA ALA A 37 3.90 -17.53 -0.26
C ALA A 37 2.83 -18.52 -0.78
N ALA A 38 1.84 -18.83 0.05
CA ALA A 38 0.73 -19.70 -0.33
C ALA A 38 -0.15 -19.05 -1.41
N SER A 39 -0.39 -17.75 -1.27
CA SER A 39 -1.20 -16.94 -2.19
C SER A 39 -0.56 -16.84 -3.58
N PHE A 40 0.74 -16.57 -3.60
CA PHE A 40 1.54 -16.55 -4.82
C PHE A 40 1.54 -17.92 -5.53
N GLY A 41 1.60 -19.03 -4.79
CA GLY A 41 1.47 -20.37 -5.36
C GLY A 41 0.13 -20.60 -6.06
N ARG A 42 -0.99 -20.16 -5.45
CA ARG A 42 -2.32 -20.24 -6.06
C ARG A 42 -2.43 -19.36 -7.31
N ALA A 43 -1.91 -18.14 -7.25
CA ALA A 43 -1.86 -17.22 -8.38
C ALA A 43 -1.08 -17.79 -9.57
N LEU A 44 0.09 -18.39 -9.34
CA LEU A 44 0.88 -19.05 -10.39
C LEU A 44 0.18 -20.25 -11.02
N SER A 45 -0.67 -20.93 -10.25
CA SER A 45 -1.43 -22.10 -10.73
C SER A 45 -2.71 -21.69 -11.49
N SER A 46 -3.02 -20.40 -11.58
CA SER A 46 -4.23 -19.91 -12.26
C SER A 46 -4.15 -20.12 -13.77
N ALA A 47 -5.21 -20.72 -14.34
CA ALA A 47 -5.34 -20.92 -15.77
C ALA A 47 -5.77 -19.65 -16.54
N THR A 48 -6.30 -18.63 -15.85
CA THR A 48 -6.86 -17.41 -16.46
C THR A 48 -6.00 -16.17 -16.25
N GLY A 49 -4.91 -16.29 -15.48
CA GLY A 49 -4.15 -15.17 -14.93
C GLY A 49 -4.59 -14.82 -13.51
N ALA A 50 -3.82 -13.97 -12.81
CA ALA A 50 -4.06 -13.67 -11.40
C ALA A 50 -3.72 -12.25 -10.99
N VAL A 51 -4.48 -11.71 -10.03
CA VAL A 51 -4.21 -10.43 -9.34
C VAL A 51 -4.10 -10.68 -7.84
N LEU A 52 -2.97 -10.28 -7.25
CA LEU A 52 -2.78 -10.27 -5.80
C LEU A 52 -2.81 -8.84 -5.30
N ASP A 53 -3.80 -8.52 -4.46
CA ASP A 53 -3.89 -7.23 -3.78
C ASP A 53 -3.18 -7.32 -2.43
N ILE A 54 -1.99 -6.73 -2.34
CA ILE A 54 -1.13 -6.85 -1.15
C ILE A 54 -1.31 -5.62 -0.27
N ALA A 55 -1.77 -5.84 0.96
CA ALA A 55 -1.88 -4.79 1.96
C ALA A 55 -0.48 -4.36 2.43
N ILE A 56 -0.04 -3.17 2.04
CA ILE A 56 1.20 -2.56 2.51
C ILE A 56 0.89 -1.39 3.43
N SER A 57 1.61 -1.31 4.56
CA SER A 57 1.49 -0.20 5.49
C SER A 57 1.91 1.12 4.83
N PRO A 58 1.09 2.18 4.93
CA PRO A 58 1.46 3.53 4.46
C PRO A 58 2.70 4.11 5.15
N GLU A 59 3.06 3.59 6.33
CA GLU A 59 4.24 4.02 7.09
C GLU A 59 5.55 3.50 6.48
N ALA A 60 5.50 2.47 5.62
CA ALA A 60 6.68 1.90 4.97
C ALA A 60 7.07 2.71 3.71
N LEU A 61 7.44 3.98 3.87
CA LEU A 61 7.79 4.86 2.75
C LEU A 61 9.22 4.63 2.22
N THR A 62 10.18 4.37 3.11
CA THR A 62 11.56 4.00 2.77
C THR A 62 12.13 3.02 3.79
N PRO A 63 13.19 2.23 3.47
CA PRO A 63 13.80 1.31 4.44
C PRO A 63 14.37 1.98 5.69
N ARG A 64 14.62 3.29 5.65
CA ARG A 64 15.27 4.05 6.73
C ARG A 64 14.35 5.02 7.45
N GLN A 65 13.17 5.33 6.91
CA GLN A 65 12.29 6.36 7.45
C GLN A 65 10.83 6.04 7.19
N THR A 66 10.01 6.20 8.23
CA THR A 66 8.55 6.11 8.13
C THR A 66 7.93 7.44 7.73
N LEU A 67 6.68 7.40 7.24
CA LEU A 67 5.94 8.60 6.89
C LEU A 67 5.72 9.51 8.10
N SER A 68 5.41 8.93 9.26
CA SER A 68 5.29 9.65 10.53
C SER A 68 6.60 10.34 10.93
N GLN A 69 7.75 9.66 10.82
CA GLN A 69 9.06 10.26 11.13
C GLN A 69 9.39 11.44 10.22
N MET A 70 9.06 11.36 8.92
CA MET A 70 9.23 12.48 7.99
C MET A 70 8.33 13.66 8.35
N ARG A 71 7.09 13.39 8.80
CA ARG A 71 6.12 14.41 9.20
C ARG A 71 6.57 15.14 10.46
N ASP A 72 7.07 14.41 11.47
CA ASP A 72 7.57 14.98 12.72
C ASP A 72 8.80 15.87 12.49
N ALA A 73 9.76 15.40 11.68
CA ALA A 73 10.93 16.19 11.32
C ALA A 73 10.55 17.50 10.59
N ALA A 74 9.58 17.43 9.68
CA ALA A 74 9.11 18.59 8.95
C ALA A 74 8.41 19.62 9.86
N LEU A 75 7.62 19.17 10.85
CA LEU A 75 6.97 20.03 11.85
C LEU A 75 7.99 20.66 12.81
N ALA A 76 8.98 19.90 13.30
CA ALA A 76 10.03 20.40 14.17
C ALA A 76 10.86 21.52 13.50
N SER A 77 11.19 21.35 12.20
CA SER A 77 11.90 22.36 11.42
C SER A 77 11.12 23.66 11.23
N GLN A 78 9.78 23.59 11.26
CA GLN A 78 8.91 24.74 11.12
C GLN A 78 8.80 25.53 12.43
N LYS A 79 8.76 24.83 13.57
CA LYS A 79 8.72 25.44 14.91
C LYS A 79 10.02 26.15 15.28
N ALA A 80 11.16 25.65 14.80
CA ALA A 80 12.46 26.30 14.98
C ALA A 80 12.67 27.57 14.12
N LYS A 81 11.78 27.82 13.16
CA LYS A 81 11.85 28.94 12.21
C LYS A 81 10.83 30.04 12.50
N ALA A 82 9.94 29.81 13.47
CA ALA A 82 8.97 30.76 14.00
C ALA A 82 9.49 31.36 15.31
#